data_AF-A0A1N7AWR2-F1
#
_entry.id   AF-A0A1N7AWR2-F1
#
_cell.length_a   1.000
_cell.length_b   1.000
_cell.length_c   1.000
_cell.angle_alpha   90.00
_cell.angle_beta   90.00
_cell.angle_gamma   90.00
#
_symmetry.space_group_name_H-M   'P 1'
#
loop_
_entity.id
_entity.type
_entity.pdbx_description
1 polymer ?
#
loop_
_entity_poly.entity_id
_entity_poly.type
_entity_poly.pdbx_seq_one_letter_code
_entity_poly.pdbx_strand_id
1 'polypeptide(L)'
;MFEINDLPKFFLAFFLVLPIISFVHEAGHVFFAWLMGGKNIKVSIGAGKVLFRIGIVEVRKYYFWYGLCTFENLKRNERFANILIFSGGALFNTLAALVVIYLIENKTLEPGILTYQFTYFSLYYVFFALLPMPYPDGNESDGKVILDLIRNKAQFKTYRVEWNKEKKQWCVLDHDRELVQAFEGEEQALEKAHEVAQQNRPSRLKIFKSGKETEVQNYPKIPL
;
A
#
# COMPACT_ATOMS: atom_id res chain seq x y z
N MET A 1 4.91 -12.15 35.96
CA MET A 1 4.87 -10.76 36.46
C MET A 1 5.97 -10.00 35.76
N PHE A 2 5.73 -8.73 35.39
CA PHE A 2 6.71 -7.90 34.71
C PHE A 2 7.63 -7.27 35.77
N GLU A 3 8.93 -7.50 35.71
CA GLU A 3 9.89 -6.90 36.65
C GLU A 3 10.51 -5.64 36.04
N ILE A 4 11.02 -4.73 36.87
CA ILE A 4 11.72 -3.52 36.40
C ILE A 4 12.94 -3.91 35.53
N ASN A 5 13.56 -5.07 35.82
CA ASN A 5 14.67 -5.61 35.04
C ASN A 5 14.27 -6.11 33.64
N ASP A 6 12.96 -6.21 33.35
CA ASP A 6 12.46 -6.57 32.02
C ASP A 6 12.22 -5.35 31.12
N LEU A 7 12.30 -4.12 31.65
CA LEU A 7 12.22 -2.89 30.85
C LEU A 7 13.24 -2.84 29.70
N PRO A 8 14.54 -3.16 29.90
CA PRO A 8 15.50 -3.19 28.79
C PRO A 8 15.13 -4.23 27.72
N LYS A 9 14.64 -5.41 28.11
CA LYS A 9 14.19 -6.46 27.18
C LYS A 9 12.94 -6.02 26.41
N PHE A 10 12.05 -5.27 27.07
CA PHE A 10 10.88 -4.66 26.45
C PHE A 10 11.28 -3.61 25.41
N PHE A 11 12.18 -2.68 25.74
CA PHE A 11 12.67 -1.71 24.76
C PHE A 11 13.36 -2.39 23.58
N LEU A 12 14.18 -3.41 23.83
CA LEU A 12 14.79 -4.20 22.76
C LEU A 12 13.71 -4.80 21.84
N ALA A 13 12.60 -5.28 22.40
CA ALA A 13 11.48 -5.78 21.62
C ALA A 13 10.85 -4.69 20.73
N PHE A 14 10.67 -3.47 21.23
CA PHE A 14 10.18 -2.36 20.40
C PHE A 14 11.10 -2.05 19.21
N PHE A 15 12.41 -2.04 19.44
CA PHE A 15 13.38 -1.67 18.41
C PHE A 15 13.81 -2.83 17.50
N LEU A 16 13.49 -4.08 17.84
CA LEU A 16 13.83 -5.27 17.06
C LEU A 16 12.61 -6.03 16.54
N VAL A 17 11.66 -6.35 17.41
CA VAL A 17 10.49 -7.17 17.07
C VAL A 17 9.51 -6.40 16.19
N LEU A 18 9.19 -5.14 16.52
CA LEU A 18 8.26 -4.35 15.70
C LEU A 18 8.75 -4.11 14.26
N PRO A 19 10.03 -3.78 14.01
CA PRO A 19 10.55 -3.68 12.63
C PRO A 19 10.46 -5.00 11.87
N ILE A 20 10.69 -6.15 12.53
CA ILE A 20 10.53 -7.47 11.88
C ILE A 20 9.06 -7.70 11.52
N ILE A 21 8.13 -7.39 12.42
CA ILE A 21 6.68 -7.51 12.17
C ILE A 21 6.25 -6.58 11.03
N SER A 22 6.70 -5.33 11.03
CA SER A 22 6.43 -4.37 9.96
C SER A 22 7.01 -4.86 8.64
N PHE A 23 8.22 -5.42 8.64
CA PHE A 23 8.81 -6.02 7.45
C PHE A 23 8.00 -7.20 6.91
N VAL A 24 7.57 -8.14 7.78
CA VAL A 24 6.73 -9.28 7.38
C VAL A 24 5.39 -8.80 6.81
N HIS A 25 4.81 -7.76 7.41
CA HIS A 25 3.59 -7.12 6.93
C HIS A 25 3.77 -6.55 5.51
N GLU A 26 4.77 -5.68 5.31
CA GLU A 26 5.03 -5.09 4.00
C GLU A 26 5.41 -6.15 2.95
N ALA A 27 6.11 -7.21 3.35
CA ALA A 27 6.42 -8.33 2.48
C ALA A 27 5.15 -9.03 1.95
N GLY A 28 4.09 -9.09 2.76
CA GLY A 28 2.78 -9.58 2.32
C GLY A 28 2.17 -8.73 1.22
N HIS A 29 2.20 -7.40 1.36
CA HIS A 29 1.74 -6.49 0.30
C HIS A 29 2.58 -6.64 -0.98
N VAL A 30 3.91 -6.67 -0.85
CA VAL A 30 4.82 -6.86 -1.98
C VAL A 30 4.54 -8.17 -2.71
N PHE A 31 4.37 -9.27 -1.98
CA PHE A 31 4.10 -10.58 -2.55
C PHE A 31 2.85 -10.56 -3.43
N PHE A 32 1.73 -10.04 -2.91
CA PHE A 32 0.49 -9.97 -3.69
C PHE A 32 0.57 -8.92 -4.80
N ALA A 33 1.22 -7.78 -4.59
CA ALA A 33 1.41 -6.78 -5.65
C ALA A 33 2.22 -7.36 -6.82
N TRP A 34 3.28 -8.10 -6.52
CA TRP A 34 4.08 -8.80 -7.51
C TRP A 34 3.29 -9.91 -8.21
N LEU A 35 2.53 -10.72 -7.47
CA LEU A 35 1.68 -11.78 -8.01
C LEU A 35 0.61 -11.24 -8.99
N MET A 36 0.11 -10.03 -8.74
CA MET A 36 -0.84 -9.34 -9.61
C MET A 36 -0.18 -8.56 -10.75
N GLY A 37 1.15 -8.63 -10.85
CA GLY A 37 1.95 -8.02 -11.91
C GLY A 37 2.14 -6.52 -11.77
N GLY A 38 2.21 -6.01 -10.53
CA GLY A 38 2.59 -4.63 -10.24
C GLY A 38 4.02 -4.33 -10.67
N LYS A 39 4.24 -3.12 -11.18
CA LYS A 39 5.53 -2.55 -11.56
C LYS A 39 6.01 -1.57 -10.49
N ASN A 40 7.30 -1.25 -10.50
CA ASN A 40 7.91 -0.23 -9.63
C ASN A 40 7.51 -0.37 -8.14
N ILE A 41 7.43 -1.61 -7.65
CA ILE A 41 7.07 -1.90 -6.27
C ILE A 41 8.16 -1.33 -5.35
N LYS A 42 7.77 -0.50 -4.40
CA LYS A 42 8.66 0.10 -3.40
C LYS A 42 8.04 -0.03 -2.03
N VAL A 43 8.86 -0.44 -1.07
CA VAL A 43 8.51 -0.50 0.35
C VAL A 43 9.28 0.57 1.08
N SER A 44 8.57 1.40 1.84
CA SER A 44 9.18 2.32 2.79
C SER A 44 8.92 1.82 4.21
N ILE A 45 9.98 1.63 4.99
CA ILE A 45 9.92 1.26 6.40
C ILE A 45 10.31 2.49 7.23
N GLY A 46 9.39 2.94 8.04
CA GLY A 46 9.47 4.10 8.91
C GLY A 46 8.95 5.39 8.31
N ALA A 47 9.20 6.46 9.05
CA ALA A 47 8.86 7.83 8.67
C ALA A 47 10.08 8.77 8.77
N GLY A 48 9.99 9.91 8.09
CA GLY A 48 10.99 10.98 8.13
C GLY A 48 12.16 10.75 7.17
N LYS A 49 13.33 11.32 7.48
CA LYS A 49 14.50 11.29 6.56
C LYS A 49 14.92 9.86 6.22
N VAL A 50 15.21 9.63 4.95
CA VAL A 50 15.77 8.38 4.44
C VAL A 50 17.15 8.16 5.06
N LEU A 51 17.34 6.99 5.67
CA LEU A 51 18.65 6.54 6.17
C LEU A 51 19.43 5.89 5.03
N PHE A 52 18.81 4.92 4.35
CA PHE A 52 19.39 4.22 3.21
C PHE A 52 18.31 3.59 2.34
N ARG A 53 18.71 3.22 1.11
CA ARG A 53 17.88 2.50 0.13
C ARG A 53 18.62 1.27 -0.36
N ILE A 54 17.97 0.11 -0.33
CA ILE A 54 18.51 -1.15 -0.85
C ILE A 54 17.43 -1.78 -1.74
N GLY A 55 17.66 -1.76 -3.06
CA GLY A 55 16.73 -2.31 -4.03
C GLY A 55 15.34 -1.67 -3.94
N ILE A 56 14.32 -2.48 -3.65
CA ILE A 56 12.93 -2.04 -3.50
C ILE A 56 12.61 -1.46 -2.11
N VAL A 57 13.55 -1.57 -1.14
CA VAL A 57 13.33 -1.19 0.26
C VAL A 57 14.01 0.13 0.57
N GLU A 58 13.24 1.06 1.12
CA GLU A 58 13.68 2.34 1.68
C GLU A 58 13.51 2.30 3.20
N VAL A 59 14.57 2.56 3.97
CA VAL A 59 14.50 2.62 5.43
C VAL A 59 14.68 4.06 5.89
N ARG A 60 13.79 4.53 6.75
CA ARG A 60 13.73 5.91 7.27
C ARG A 60 14.05 5.97 8.75
N LYS A 61 14.34 7.18 9.24
CA LYS A 61 14.83 7.45 10.60
C LYS A 61 13.96 6.79 11.69
N TYR A 62 12.64 6.88 11.57
CA TYR A 62 11.69 6.28 12.52
C TYR A 62 11.18 4.93 12.00
N TYR A 63 12.10 3.99 11.75
CA TYR A 63 11.83 2.69 11.11
C TYR A 63 10.82 1.80 11.85
N PHE A 64 10.60 2.03 13.14
CA PHE A 64 9.67 1.27 13.99
C PHE A 64 8.23 1.82 13.97
N TRP A 65 7.98 2.93 13.26
CA TRP A 65 6.71 3.67 13.35
C TRP A 65 5.66 3.26 12.33
N TYR A 66 6.06 3.09 11.07
CA TYR A 66 5.13 2.98 9.94
C TYR A 66 5.74 2.15 8.80
N GLY A 67 4.89 1.58 7.95
CA GLY A 67 5.28 0.92 6.71
C GLY A 67 4.38 1.39 5.57
N LEU A 68 4.94 1.50 4.36
CA LEU A 68 4.16 1.83 3.17
C LEU A 68 4.68 1.07 1.94
N CYS A 69 3.84 0.20 1.40
CA CYS A 69 4.03 -0.40 0.09
C CYS A 69 3.34 0.42 -1.00
N THR A 70 4.11 0.81 -2.01
CA THR A 70 3.63 1.50 -3.22
C THR A 70 3.94 0.68 -4.44
N PHE A 71 3.05 0.70 -5.43
CA PHE A 71 3.22 -0.03 -6.68
C PHE A 71 2.52 0.71 -7.82
N GLU A 72 3.03 0.50 -9.02
CA GLU A 72 2.52 1.09 -10.24
C GLU A 72 1.94 0.03 -11.17
N ASN A 73 0.91 0.38 -11.94
CA ASN A 73 0.37 -0.37 -13.07
C ASN A 73 0.23 -1.88 -12.84
N LEU A 74 -0.84 -2.28 -12.15
CA LEU A 74 -1.20 -3.68 -11.95
C LEU A 74 -1.66 -4.33 -13.26
N LYS A 75 -1.02 -5.44 -13.66
CA LYS A 75 -1.48 -6.25 -14.79
C LYS A 75 -2.88 -6.82 -14.56
N ARG A 76 -3.17 -7.24 -13.32
CA ARG A 76 -4.50 -7.68 -12.86
C ARG A 76 -5.03 -6.66 -11.85
N ASN A 77 -5.68 -5.60 -12.34
CA ASN A 77 -6.21 -4.52 -11.50
C ASN A 77 -7.68 -4.75 -11.10
N GLU A 78 -8.08 -6.01 -10.97
CA GLU A 78 -9.42 -6.34 -10.51
C GLU A 78 -9.60 -5.95 -9.04
N ARG A 79 -10.84 -5.69 -8.65
CA ARG A 79 -11.19 -5.39 -7.26
C ARG A 79 -10.68 -6.44 -6.29
N PHE A 80 -10.83 -7.72 -6.64
CA PHE A 80 -10.34 -8.84 -5.84
C PHE A 80 -8.82 -8.85 -5.71
N ALA A 81 -8.10 -8.48 -6.78
CA ALA A 81 -6.64 -8.37 -6.74
C ALA A 81 -6.20 -7.28 -5.75
N ASN A 82 -6.86 -6.12 -5.76
CA ASN A 82 -6.59 -5.07 -4.78
C ASN A 82 -6.90 -5.53 -3.34
N ILE A 83 -8.03 -6.20 -3.11
CA ILE A 83 -8.37 -6.76 -1.78
C ILE A 83 -7.27 -7.72 -1.30
N LEU A 84 -6.76 -8.60 -2.17
CA LEU A 84 -5.67 -9.50 -1.82
C LEU A 84 -4.39 -8.76 -1.47
N ILE A 85 -4.04 -7.71 -2.23
CA ILE A 85 -2.87 -6.88 -1.94
C ILE A 85 -2.98 -6.27 -0.54
N PHE A 86 -4.08 -5.59 -0.22
CA PHE A 86 -4.28 -4.97 1.10
C PHE A 86 -4.48 -5.99 2.23
N SER A 87 -4.97 -7.20 1.93
CA SER A 87 -5.03 -8.29 2.92
C SER A 87 -3.66 -8.93 3.16
N GLY A 88 -2.70 -8.72 2.27
CA GLY A 88 -1.41 -9.40 2.25
C GLY A 88 -0.63 -9.27 3.54
N GLY A 89 -0.50 -8.04 4.06
CA GLY A 89 0.25 -7.81 5.29
C GLY A 89 -0.38 -8.45 6.52
N ALA A 90 -1.71 -8.44 6.62
CA ALA A 90 -2.42 -9.15 7.68
C ALA A 90 -2.21 -10.66 7.58
N LEU A 91 -2.37 -11.23 6.38
CA LEU A 91 -2.20 -12.67 6.14
C LEU A 91 -0.78 -13.15 6.46
N PHE A 92 0.25 -12.40 6.07
CA PHE A 92 1.64 -12.77 6.31
C PHE A 92 2.00 -12.70 7.79
N ASN A 93 1.56 -11.67 8.53
CA ASN A 93 1.77 -11.60 9.97
C ASN A 93 1.02 -12.71 10.72
N THR A 94 -0.23 -13.00 10.35
CA THR A 94 -0.96 -14.13 10.93
C THR A 94 -0.25 -15.45 10.65
N LEU A 95 0.18 -15.69 9.40
CA LEU A 95 0.91 -16.90 9.04
C LEU A 95 2.24 -17.02 9.80
N ALA A 96 3.01 -15.95 9.91
CA ALA A 96 4.26 -15.94 10.66
C ALA A 96 4.04 -16.24 12.15
N ALA A 97 3.01 -15.64 12.76
CA ALA A 97 2.63 -15.94 14.14
C ALA A 97 2.25 -17.42 14.32
N LEU A 98 1.45 -17.99 13.42
CA LEU A 98 1.08 -19.40 13.44
C LEU A 98 2.29 -20.33 13.27
N VAL A 99 3.24 -19.98 12.40
CA VAL A 99 4.49 -20.74 12.24
C VAL A 99 5.30 -20.73 13.53
N VAL A 100 5.43 -19.58 14.21
CA VAL A 100 6.14 -19.51 15.50
C VAL A 100 5.47 -20.36 16.56
N ILE A 101 4.13 -20.32 16.67
CA ILE A 101 3.36 -21.16 17.60
C ILE A 101 3.63 -22.64 17.30
N TYR A 102 3.53 -23.06 16.05
CA TYR A 102 3.76 -24.44 15.63
C TYR A 102 5.18 -24.94 15.95
N LEU A 103 6.21 -24.09 15.75
CA LEU A 103 7.59 -24.44 16.07
C LEU A 103 7.84 -24.61 17.57
N ILE A 104 7.13 -23.85 18.41
CA ILE A 104 7.17 -23.99 19.87
C ILE A 104 6.50 -25.30 20.29
N GLU A 105 5.32 -25.61 19.75
CA GLU A 105 4.59 -26.83 20.07
C GLU A 105 5.39 -28.09 19.72
N ASN A 106 6.13 -28.07 18.60
CA ASN A 106 7.01 -29.16 18.19
C ASN A 106 8.39 -29.14 18.87
N LYS A 107 8.61 -28.27 19.86
CA LYS A 107 9.88 -28.15 20.61
C LYS A 107 11.09 -27.85 19.72
N THR A 108 10.87 -27.33 18.52
CA THR A 108 11.94 -26.89 17.60
C THR A 108 12.44 -25.51 17.98
N LEU A 109 11.56 -24.69 18.59
CA LEU A 109 11.89 -23.36 19.09
C LEU A 109 11.55 -23.27 20.58
N GLU A 110 12.49 -22.80 21.39
CA GLU A 110 12.24 -22.60 22.82
C GLU A 110 11.30 -21.39 23.04
N PRO A 111 10.26 -21.52 23.88
CA PRO A 111 9.41 -20.39 24.22
C PRO A 111 10.19 -19.38 25.06
N GLY A 112 10.15 -18.11 24.66
CA GLY A 112 10.85 -17.04 25.35
C GLY A 112 10.15 -15.71 25.14
N ILE A 113 10.65 -14.67 25.82
CA ILE A 113 10.03 -13.34 25.77
C ILE A 113 9.87 -12.81 24.34
N LEU A 114 10.86 -13.06 23.47
CA LEU A 114 10.83 -12.64 22.08
C LEU A 114 9.79 -13.39 21.25
N THR A 115 9.62 -14.71 21.45
CA THR A 115 8.63 -15.49 20.68
C THR A 115 7.21 -15.13 21.08
N TYR A 116 6.97 -14.89 22.38
CA TYR A 116 5.71 -14.36 22.88
C TYR A 116 5.44 -12.96 22.34
N GLN A 117 6.40 -12.02 22.48
CA GLN A 117 6.24 -10.66 21.98
C GLN A 117 6.01 -10.62 20.47
N PHE A 118 6.75 -11.42 19.69
CA PHE A 118 6.55 -11.52 18.25
C PHE A 118 5.12 -11.98 17.92
N THR A 119 4.65 -13.04 18.56
CA THR A 119 3.30 -13.59 18.31
C THR A 119 2.22 -12.59 18.71
N TYR A 120 2.28 -12.03 19.92
CA TYR A 120 1.30 -11.06 20.42
C TYR A 120 1.30 -9.78 19.59
N PHE A 121 2.47 -9.19 19.32
CA PHE A 121 2.55 -7.97 18.52
C PHE A 121 2.18 -8.20 17.06
N SER A 122 2.43 -9.38 16.49
CA SER A 122 1.98 -9.70 15.12
C SER A 122 0.46 -9.70 15.04
N LEU A 123 -0.22 -10.36 15.97
CA LEU A 123 -1.70 -10.39 16.02
C LEU A 123 -2.28 -9.01 16.36
N TYR A 124 -1.64 -8.27 17.26
CA TYR A 124 -2.00 -6.87 17.56
C TYR A 124 -1.88 -6.00 16.30
N TYR A 125 -0.79 -6.14 15.54
CA TYR A 125 -0.57 -5.41 14.29
C TYR A 125 -1.66 -5.76 13.26
N VAL A 126 -2.00 -7.05 13.11
CA VAL A 126 -3.09 -7.51 12.25
C VAL A 126 -4.42 -6.85 12.62
N PHE A 127 -4.74 -6.77 13.91
CA PHE A 127 -5.97 -6.13 14.37
C PHE A 127 -6.05 -4.67 13.90
N PHE A 128 -4.99 -3.88 14.10
CA PHE A 128 -4.99 -2.46 13.69
C PHE A 128 -4.88 -2.27 12.18
N ALA A 129 -4.22 -3.17 11.46
CA ALA A 129 -4.20 -3.15 10.00
C ALA A 129 -5.61 -3.37 9.44
N LEU A 130 -6.37 -4.32 9.98
CA LEU A 130 -7.73 -4.66 9.51
C LEU A 130 -8.84 -3.81 10.12
N LEU A 131 -8.58 -3.06 11.20
CA LEU A 131 -9.54 -2.12 11.76
C LEU A 131 -9.78 -0.98 10.75
N PRO A 132 -10.99 -0.79 10.20
CA PRO A 132 -11.22 0.19 9.14
C PRO A 132 -11.20 1.61 9.71
N MET A 133 -10.07 2.31 9.58
CA MET A 133 -9.87 3.65 10.09
C MET A 133 -9.07 4.53 9.13
N PRO A 134 -9.45 5.81 8.95
CA PRO A 134 -8.58 6.80 8.33
C PRO A 134 -7.49 7.23 9.32
N TYR A 135 -6.31 7.53 8.80
CA TYR A 135 -5.19 8.10 9.55
C TYR A 135 -5.13 9.62 9.38
N PRO A 136 -4.57 10.36 10.36
CA PRO A 136 -4.49 11.83 10.31
C PRO A 136 -3.70 12.40 9.14
N ASP A 137 -2.81 11.60 8.55
CA ASP A 137 -1.99 11.94 7.39
C ASP A 137 -2.69 11.70 6.04
N GLY A 138 -4.00 11.42 6.09
CA GLY A 138 -4.82 11.08 4.93
C GLY A 138 -4.52 9.71 4.33
N ASN A 139 -3.76 8.85 5.01
CA ASN A 139 -3.74 7.42 4.70
C ASN A 139 -4.98 6.74 5.28
N GLU A 140 -5.22 5.51 4.84
CA GLU A 140 -6.24 4.63 5.38
C GLU A 140 -5.58 3.34 5.82
N SER A 141 -6.12 2.68 6.84
CA SER A 141 -5.72 1.32 7.17
C SER A 141 -6.09 0.34 6.05
N ASP A 142 -5.41 -0.81 5.98
CA ASP A 142 -5.74 -1.85 5.01
C ASP A 142 -7.22 -2.25 5.06
N GLY A 143 -7.74 -2.42 6.27
CA GLY A 143 -9.13 -2.77 6.51
C GLY A 143 -10.11 -1.74 5.96
N LYS A 144 -9.75 -0.46 6.00
CA LYS A 144 -10.57 0.62 5.46
C LYS A 144 -10.60 0.56 3.93
N VAL A 145 -9.44 0.37 3.31
CA VAL A 145 -9.33 0.19 1.85
C VAL A 145 -10.09 -1.05 1.39
N ILE A 146 -9.94 -2.18 2.10
CA ILE A 146 -10.68 -3.42 1.82
C ILE A 146 -12.18 -3.19 1.96
N LEU A 147 -12.64 -2.54 3.02
CA LEU A 147 -14.07 -2.26 3.24
C LEU A 147 -14.65 -1.37 2.15
N ASP A 148 -13.94 -0.32 1.76
CA ASP A 148 -14.39 0.59 0.72
C ASP A 148 -14.37 -0.08 -0.66
N LEU A 149 -13.37 -0.92 -0.95
CA LEU A 149 -13.39 -1.82 -2.09
C LEU A 149 -14.65 -2.68 -2.03
N ILE A 150 -14.97 -3.36 -0.93
CA ILE A 150 -16.19 -4.19 -0.72
C ILE A 150 -17.50 -3.37 -0.86
N ARG A 151 -17.45 -2.05 -0.66
CA ARG A 151 -18.60 -1.14 -0.85
C ARG A 151 -18.65 -0.47 -2.23
N ASN A 152 -17.79 -0.86 -3.17
CA ASN A 152 -17.69 -0.28 -4.52
C ASN A 152 -17.37 1.24 -4.50
N LYS A 153 -16.68 1.71 -3.47
CA LYS A 153 -16.24 3.11 -3.42
C LYS A 153 -14.97 3.29 -4.24
N ALA A 154 -14.91 4.39 -4.98
CA ALA A 154 -13.71 4.78 -5.70
C ALA A 154 -12.59 5.03 -4.69
N GLN A 155 -11.48 4.28 -4.82
CA GLN A 155 -10.31 4.40 -3.95
C GLN A 155 -9.40 5.56 -4.36
N PHE A 156 -9.44 5.92 -5.65
CA PHE A 156 -8.50 6.85 -6.27
C PHE A 156 -9.25 7.80 -7.20
N LYS A 157 -8.85 9.07 -7.20
CA LYS A 157 -9.29 10.02 -8.22
C LYS A 157 -8.87 9.49 -9.59
N THR A 158 -9.79 9.54 -10.55
CA THR A 158 -9.58 8.99 -11.89
C THR A 158 -9.67 10.11 -12.90
N TYR A 159 -8.54 10.45 -13.53
CA TYR A 159 -8.47 11.41 -14.62
C TYR A 159 -8.55 10.66 -15.95
N ARG A 160 -9.22 11.27 -16.94
CA ARG A 160 -9.51 10.62 -18.21
C ARG A 160 -9.12 11.50 -19.39
N VAL A 161 -8.64 10.86 -20.45
CA VAL A 161 -8.45 11.50 -21.75
C VAL A 161 -9.41 10.85 -22.73
N GLU A 162 -10.28 11.65 -23.34
CA GLU A 162 -11.32 11.16 -24.24
C GLU A 162 -11.38 11.99 -25.53
N TRP A 163 -11.63 11.35 -26.66
CA TRP A 163 -11.84 12.05 -27.93
C TRP A 163 -13.29 12.53 -28.05
N ASN A 164 -13.49 13.85 -28.14
CA ASN A 164 -14.79 14.44 -28.40
C ASN A 164 -15.06 14.51 -29.91
N LYS A 165 -16.02 13.70 -30.39
CA LYS A 165 -16.36 13.61 -31.82
C LYS A 165 -17.02 14.88 -32.38
N GLU A 166 -17.83 15.57 -31.58
CA GLU A 166 -18.55 16.77 -32.02
C GLU A 166 -17.59 17.94 -32.20
N LYS A 167 -16.72 18.14 -31.21
CA LYS A 167 -15.77 19.25 -31.18
C LYS A 167 -14.42 18.93 -31.83
N LYS A 168 -14.23 17.70 -32.32
CA LYS A 168 -13.01 17.18 -32.96
C LYS A 168 -11.73 17.49 -32.18
N GLN A 169 -11.75 17.25 -30.87
CA GLN A 169 -10.64 17.56 -29.97
C GLN A 169 -10.54 16.52 -28.84
N TRP A 170 -9.35 16.36 -28.30
CA TRP A 170 -9.08 15.57 -27.11
C TRP A 170 -9.42 16.37 -25.85
N CYS A 171 -10.20 15.78 -24.96
CA CYS A 171 -10.61 16.38 -23.69
C CYS A 171 -9.95 15.66 -22.53
N VAL A 172 -9.35 16.43 -21.62
CA VAL A 172 -8.90 15.97 -20.32
C VAL A 172 -10.03 16.21 -19.33
N LEU A 173 -10.51 15.14 -18.72
CA LEU A 173 -11.59 15.14 -17.74
C LEU A 173 -11.06 14.78 -16.36
N ASP A 174 -11.64 15.38 -15.33
CA ASP A 174 -11.32 15.07 -13.95
C ASP A 174 -12.06 13.83 -13.41
N HIS A 175 -12.04 13.65 -12.09
CA HIS A 175 -12.72 12.55 -11.41
C HIS A 175 -14.22 12.54 -11.65
N ASP A 176 -14.85 13.71 -11.59
CA ASP A 176 -16.28 13.95 -11.71
C ASP A 176 -16.73 14.08 -13.18
N ARG A 177 -15.79 13.88 -14.12
CA ARG A 177 -15.94 14.02 -15.57
C ARG A 177 -16.18 15.46 -16.02
N GLU A 178 -15.75 16.43 -15.23
CA GLU A 178 -15.72 17.82 -15.63
C GLU A 178 -14.52 18.08 -16.54
N LEU A 179 -14.72 18.98 -17.51
CA LEU A 179 -13.68 19.33 -18.46
C LEU A 179 -12.59 20.16 -17.77
N VAL A 180 -11.38 19.62 -17.70
CA VAL A 180 -10.21 20.36 -17.23
C VAL A 180 -9.66 21.24 -18.36
N GLN A 181 -9.35 20.62 -19.49
CA GLN A 181 -8.79 21.30 -20.66
C GLN A 181 -8.97 20.44 -21.91
N ALA A 182 -8.94 21.06 -23.09
CA ALA A 182 -9.01 20.35 -24.35
C ALA A 182 -7.91 20.79 -25.33
N PHE A 183 -7.53 19.87 -26.20
CA PHE A 183 -6.38 19.96 -27.09
C PHE A 183 -6.69 19.35 -28.45
N GLU A 184 -6.04 19.83 -29.51
CA GLU A 184 -6.17 19.22 -30.84
C GLU A 184 -5.38 17.90 -30.95
N GLY A 185 -4.23 17.82 -30.28
CA GLY A 185 -3.34 16.65 -30.27
C GLY A 185 -3.56 15.72 -29.07
N GLU A 186 -3.50 14.40 -29.32
CA GLU A 186 -3.59 13.36 -28.29
C GLU A 186 -2.45 13.48 -27.26
N GLU A 187 -1.23 13.76 -27.75
CA GLU A 187 -0.03 13.84 -26.94
C GLU A 187 -0.09 15.00 -25.94
N GLN A 188 -0.55 16.17 -26.37
CA GLN A 188 -0.72 17.34 -25.51
C GLN A 188 -1.78 17.11 -24.42
N ALA A 189 -2.89 16.45 -24.78
CA ALA A 189 -3.91 16.05 -23.81
C ALA A 189 -3.38 15.03 -22.80
N LEU A 190 -2.59 14.05 -23.25
CA LEU A 190 -1.96 13.07 -22.37
C LEU A 190 -0.94 13.71 -21.42
N GLU A 191 -0.08 14.61 -21.92
CA GLU A 191 0.88 15.34 -21.09
C GLU A 191 0.18 16.14 -19.99
N LYS A 192 -0.89 16.88 -20.35
CA LYS A 192 -1.68 17.61 -19.37
C LYS A 192 -2.36 16.68 -18.36
N ALA A 193 -2.89 15.55 -18.82
CA ALA A 193 -3.54 14.59 -17.94
C ALA A 193 -2.55 13.91 -16.98
N HIS A 194 -1.32 13.63 -17.43
CA HIS A 194 -0.23 13.16 -16.58
C HIS A 194 0.11 14.19 -15.49
N GLU A 195 0.22 15.48 -15.85
CA GLU A 195 0.48 16.57 -14.90
C GLU A 195 -0.60 16.65 -13.81
N VAL A 196 -1.87 16.72 -14.22
CA VAL A 196 -3.01 16.87 -13.30
C VAL A 196 -3.16 15.64 -12.41
N ALA A 197 -3.03 14.43 -12.97
CA ALA A 197 -3.09 13.19 -12.20
C ALA A 197 -1.94 13.12 -11.18
N GLN A 198 -0.72 13.48 -11.58
CA GLN A 198 0.45 13.45 -10.70
C GLN A 198 0.37 14.45 -9.54
N GLN A 199 -0.22 15.63 -9.76
CA GLN A 199 -0.46 16.62 -8.69
C GLN A 199 -1.51 16.17 -7.67
N ASN A 200 -2.42 15.27 -8.07
CA ASN A 200 -3.55 14.82 -7.26
C ASN A 200 -3.39 13.38 -6.72
N ARG A 201 -2.15 12.96 -6.41
CA ARG A 201 -1.86 11.64 -5.83
C ARG A 201 -2.68 11.38 -4.54
N PRO A 202 -3.14 10.15 -4.28
CA PRO A 202 -3.08 9.00 -5.17
C PRO A 202 -4.18 9.07 -6.25
N SER A 203 -3.81 8.81 -7.51
CA SER A 203 -4.73 8.94 -8.66
C SER A 203 -4.45 7.91 -9.74
N ARG A 204 -5.35 7.83 -10.73
CA ARG A 204 -5.19 7.00 -11.92
C ARG A 204 -5.50 7.81 -13.17
N LEU A 205 -4.74 7.58 -14.22
CA LEU A 205 -4.97 8.12 -15.55
C LEU A 205 -5.46 7.01 -16.47
N LYS A 206 -6.59 7.26 -17.12
CA LYS A 206 -7.14 6.38 -18.15
C LYS A 206 -7.32 7.13 -19.45
N ILE A 207 -7.23 6.41 -20.56
CA ILE A 207 -7.56 6.92 -21.89
C ILE A 207 -8.75 6.13 -22.43
N PHE A 208 -9.73 6.83 -22.98
CA PHE A 208 -10.86 6.26 -23.69
C PHE A 208 -10.64 6.42 -25.19
N LYS A 209 -10.35 5.31 -25.87
CA LYS A 209 -10.11 5.27 -27.31
C LYS A 209 -10.87 4.11 -27.93
N SER A 210 -11.57 4.37 -29.04
CA SER A 210 -12.28 3.35 -29.82
C SER A 210 -13.27 2.50 -28.99
N GLY A 211 -13.96 3.12 -28.03
CA GLY A 211 -14.97 2.43 -27.20
C GLY A 211 -14.40 1.62 -26.03
N LYS A 212 -13.08 1.67 -25.79
CA LYS A 212 -12.42 0.97 -24.69
C LYS A 212 -11.69 1.96 -23.78
N GLU A 213 -11.90 1.80 -22.47
CA GLU A 213 -11.13 2.50 -21.44
C GLU A 213 -9.89 1.67 -21.10
N THR A 214 -8.70 2.24 -21.19
CA THR A 214 -7.43 1.60 -20.82
C THR A 214 -6.69 2.46 -19.81
N GLU A 215 -6.19 1.83 -18.74
CA GLU A 215 -5.33 2.51 -17.76
C GLU A 215 -3.97 2.78 -18.37
N VAL A 216 -3.57 4.06 -18.38
CA VAL A 216 -2.28 4.52 -18.91
C VAL A 216 -1.23 4.42 -17.82
N GLN A 217 -1.54 4.99 -16.66
CA GLN A 217 -0.63 5.09 -15.52
C GLN A 217 -1.44 5.28 -14.24
N ASN A 218 -1.04 4.62 -13.14
CA ASN A 218 -1.45 5.04 -11.80
C ASN A 218 -0.32 5.83 -11.11
N TYR A 219 -0.73 6.72 -10.20
CA TYR A 219 0.17 7.55 -9.43
C TYR A 219 0.00 7.23 -7.95
N PRO A 220 0.86 6.38 -7.38
CA PRO A 220 0.79 6.03 -5.97
C PRO A 220 1.16 7.23 -5.09
N LYS A 221 0.76 7.14 -3.82
CA LYS A 221 1.15 8.09 -2.78
C LYS A 221 2.67 8.09 -2.59
N ILE A 222 3.24 9.20 -2.15
CA ILE A 222 4.66 9.32 -1.85
C ILE A 222 4.85 9.11 -0.34
N PRO A 223 5.81 8.26 0.10
CA PRO A 223 6.07 8.06 1.53
C PRO A 223 6.55 9.35 2.23
N LEU A 224 6.03 9.60 3.42
CA LEU A 224 6.26 10.80 4.26
C LEU A 224 7.64 10.84 4.93
#